data_AF-A0A2D6U123-F1
#
_entry.id   AF-A0A2D6U123-F1
#
_cell.length_a   1.000
_cell.length_b   1.000
_cell.length_c   1.000
_cell.angle_alpha   90.00
_cell.angle_beta   90.00
_cell.angle_gamma   90.00
#
_symmetry.space_group_name_H-M   'P 1'
#
loop_
_entity.id
_entity.type
_entity.pdbx_description
1 polymer ?
#
loop_
_entity_poly.entity_id
_entity_poly.type
_entity_poly.pdbx_seq_one_letter_code
_entity_poly.pdbx_strand_id
1 'polypeptide(L)'
;TSKKQGEYKKIEIPNPDPKIFPPQITLILKGLPQDGRKRALMVLISFFKSLGVPDIEIEKRILEWNDKNYQPLKKGYILSQLQWYKRNPNRLPPNFNNPIYKDLGVDKPDQLAMQTKNPVSYAVKKYFMMGK
;
A
#
# COMPACT_ATOMS: atom_id res chain seq x y z
N THR A 1 32.05 13.55 14.31
CA THR A 1 31.89 13.27 12.86
C THR A 1 30.59 13.91 12.38
N SER A 2 30.69 14.98 11.59
CA SER A 2 29.51 15.66 11.04
C SER A 2 28.89 14.76 9.96
N LYS A 3 27.69 14.20 10.21
CA LYS A 3 26.95 13.43 9.20
C LYS A 3 26.61 14.40 8.07
N LYS A 4 27.19 14.21 6.88
CA LYS A 4 26.72 14.88 5.67
C LYS A 4 25.24 14.52 5.48
N GLN A 5 24.36 15.47 5.72
CA GLN A 5 22.93 15.33 5.48
C GLN A 5 22.74 15.42 3.97
N GLY A 6 22.72 14.26 3.30
CA GLY A 6 22.43 14.20 1.86
C GLY A 6 21.03 14.76 1.58
N GLU A 7 20.86 15.41 0.43
CA GLU A 7 19.54 15.84 -0.03
C GLU A 7 18.62 14.62 -0.18
N TYR A 8 17.52 14.61 0.56
CA TYR A 8 16.51 13.58 0.44
C TYR A 8 15.74 13.79 -0.87
N LYS A 9 16.01 12.95 -1.88
CA LYS A 9 15.15 12.83 -3.05
C LYS A 9 14.06 11.80 -2.79
N LYS A 10 12.82 12.25 -2.76
CA LYS A 10 11.66 11.35 -2.66
C LYS A 10 11.58 10.50 -3.94
N ILE A 11 11.61 9.18 -3.77
CA ILE A 11 11.44 8.24 -4.88
C ILE A 11 9.94 8.07 -5.13
N GLU A 12 9.53 8.26 -6.38
CA GLU A 12 8.16 8.04 -6.83
C GLU A 12 8.14 6.98 -7.93
N ILE A 13 7.17 6.08 -7.84
CA ILE A 13 6.90 5.00 -8.78
C ILE A 13 5.41 5.15 -9.16
N PRO A 14 5.06 6.14 -10.02
CA PRO A 14 3.67 6.52 -10.26
C PRO A 14 2.83 5.44 -10.95
N ASN A 15 3.48 4.53 -11.69
CA ASN A 15 2.85 3.34 -12.26
C ASN A 15 3.62 2.08 -11.83
N PRO A 16 3.41 1.59 -10.60
CA PRO A 16 4.19 0.49 -10.06
C PRO A 16 3.71 -0.85 -10.62
N ASP A 17 4.66 -1.64 -11.13
CA ASP A 17 4.42 -3.01 -11.61
C ASP A 17 4.06 -3.92 -10.42
N PRO A 18 2.98 -4.72 -10.48
CA PRO A 18 2.62 -5.65 -9.40
C PRO A 18 3.74 -6.56 -8.90
N LYS A 19 4.76 -6.83 -9.71
CA LYS A 19 5.96 -7.60 -9.30
C LYS A 19 6.70 -6.98 -8.12
N ILE A 20 6.63 -5.66 -7.93
CA ILE A 20 7.28 -4.99 -6.80
C ILE A 20 6.46 -5.03 -5.52
N PHE A 21 5.22 -5.53 -5.55
CA PHE A 21 4.36 -5.52 -4.37
C PHE A 21 4.76 -6.62 -3.37
N PRO A 22 4.72 -6.32 -2.06
CA PRO A 22 4.93 -7.35 -1.04
C PRO A 22 3.77 -8.36 -1.04
N PRO A 23 4.02 -9.59 -0.56
CA PRO A 23 2.98 -10.63 -0.48
C PRO A 23 1.70 -10.17 0.21
N GLN A 24 1.80 -9.40 1.30
CA GLN A 24 0.67 -8.89 2.07
C GLN A 24 -0.23 -7.99 1.22
N ILE A 25 0.35 -7.04 0.47
CA ILE A 25 -0.41 -6.14 -0.41
C ILE A 25 -1.03 -6.93 -1.55
N THR A 26 -0.29 -7.87 -2.14
CA THR A 26 -0.79 -8.76 -3.18
C THR A 26 -1.98 -9.58 -2.70
N LEU A 27 -1.95 -10.10 -1.46
CA LEU A 27 -3.05 -10.85 -0.85
C LEU A 27 -4.26 -9.95 -0.60
N ILE A 28 -4.06 -8.73 -0.08
CA ILE A 28 -5.15 -7.77 0.09
C ILE A 28 -5.80 -7.47 -1.27
N LEU A 29 -5.01 -7.24 -2.34
CA LEU A 29 -5.50 -6.92 -3.69
C LEU A 29 -6.32 -8.04 -4.34
N LYS A 30 -6.23 -9.29 -3.86
CA LYS A 30 -7.08 -10.41 -4.30
C LYS A 30 -8.50 -10.33 -3.73
N GLY A 31 -8.77 -9.40 -2.82
CA GLY A 31 -10.02 -9.30 -2.08
C GLY A 31 -9.96 -10.03 -0.75
N LEU A 32 -10.75 -9.57 0.22
CA LEU A 32 -10.84 -10.19 1.54
C LEU A 32 -12.06 -11.13 1.63
N PRO A 33 -11.87 -12.35 2.18
CA PRO A 33 -12.96 -13.31 2.35
C PRO A 33 -13.86 -13.00 3.55
N GLN A 34 -13.44 -12.10 4.43
CA GLN A 34 -14.09 -11.81 5.72
C GLN A 34 -14.08 -10.29 6.02
N ASP A 35 -14.45 -9.91 7.25
CA ASP A 35 -14.42 -8.51 7.67
C ASP A 35 -12.99 -7.94 7.73
N GLY A 36 -12.87 -6.61 7.64
CA GLY A 36 -11.59 -5.89 7.65
C GLY A 36 -11.35 -5.00 6.43
N ARG A 37 -12.30 -4.91 5.49
CA ARG A 37 -12.15 -4.14 4.23
C ARG A 37 -11.83 -2.67 4.44
N LYS A 38 -12.38 -2.02 5.48
CA LYS A 38 -12.05 -0.62 5.80
C LYS A 38 -10.58 -0.47 6.23
N ARG A 39 -10.06 -1.43 7.00
CA ARG A 39 -8.65 -1.50 7.41
C ARG A 39 -7.74 -1.76 6.20
N ALA A 40 -8.11 -2.69 5.33
CA ALA A 40 -7.40 -2.95 4.07
C ALA A 40 -7.41 -1.74 3.11
N LEU A 41 -8.55 -1.05 2.97
CA LEU A 41 -8.68 0.16 2.16
C LEU A 41 -7.65 1.22 2.59
N MET A 42 -7.53 1.46 3.90
CA MET A 42 -6.54 2.38 4.46
C MET A 42 -5.11 1.96 4.08
N VAL A 43 -4.78 0.67 4.22
CA VAL A 43 -3.45 0.12 3.86
C VAL A 43 -3.14 0.35 2.37
N LEU A 44 -4.09 0.03 1.48
CA LEU A 44 -3.91 0.19 0.03
C LEU A 44 -3.74 1.66 -0.38
N ILE A 45 -4.60 2.55 0.10
CA ILE A 45 -4.51 3.99 -0.24
C ILE A 45 -3.17 4.54 0.25
N SER A 46 -2.79 4.28 1.51
CA SER A 46 -1.51 4.71 2.07
C SER A 46 -0.32 4.19 1.28
N PHE A 47 -0.35 2.92 0.87
CA PHE A 47 0.71 2.30 0.07
C PHE A 47 0.88 3.00 -1.29
N PHE A 48 -0.19 3.13 -2.07
CA PHE A 48 -0.12 3.74 -3.40
C PHE A 48 0.18 5.25 -3.35
N LYS A 49 -0.41 5.99 -2.41
CA LYS A 49 -0.07 7.41 -2.14
C LYS A 49 1.42 7.60 -1.86
N SER A 50 1.99 6.72 -1.04
CA SER A 50 3.40 6.80 -0.65
C SER A 50 4.34 6.48 -1.81
N LEU A 51 3.90 5.67 -2.79
CA LEU A 51 4.62 5.44 -4.04
C LEU A 51 4.44 6.57 -5.07
N GLY A 52 3.59 7.57 -4.83
CA GLY A 52 3.34 8.65 -5.79
C GLY A 52 2.40 8.26 -6.93
N VAL A 53 1.55 7.24 -6.74
CA VAL A 53 0.52 6.89 -7.73
C VAL A 53 -0.51 8.04 -7.83
N PRO A 54 -0.89 8.49 -9.04
CA PRO A 54 -1.89 9.54 -9.22
C PRO A 54 -3.24 9.18 -8.60
N ASP A 55 -3.94 10.16 -8.01
CA ASP A 55 -5.23 9.93 -7.33
C ASP A 55 -6.26 9.20 -8.20
N ILE A 56 -6.33 9.52 -9.50
CA ILE A 56 -7.25 8.89 -10.47
C ILE A 56 -6.96 7.39 -10.65
N GLU A 57 -5.68 7.02 -10.64
CA GLU A 57 -5.25 5.62 -10.75
C GLU A 57 -5.49 4.86 -9.43
N ILE A 58 -5.32 5.53 -8.28
CA ILE A 58 -5.67 4.96 -6.98
C ILE A 58 -7.17 4.68 -6.92
N GLU A 59 -8.01 5.63 -7.31
CA GLU A 59 -9.46 5.45 -7.33
C GLU A 59 -9.87 4.25 -8.18
N LYS A 60 -9.37 4.17 -9.41
CA LYS A 60 -9.62 3.03 -10.30
C LYS A 60 -9.24 1.69 -9.66
N ARG A 61 -8.00 1.57 -9.16
CA ARG A 61 -7.50 0.35 -8.52
C ARG A 61 -8.30 -0.06 -7.29
N ILE A 62 -8.72 0.91 -6.49
CA ILE A 62 -9.51 0.68 -5.28
C ILE A 62 -10.94 0.23 -5.62
N LEU A 63 -11.56 0.82 -6.64
CA LEU A 63 -12.88 0.37 -7.10
C LEU A 63 -12.82 -1.05 -7.65
N GLU A 64 -11.85 -1.37 -8.51
CA GLU A 64 -11.61 -2.72 -9.02
C GLU A 64 -11.31 -3.74 -7.91
N TRP A 65 -10.55 -3.33 -6.89
CA TRP A 65 -10.31 -4.16 -5.70
C TRP A 65 -11.59 -4.37 -4.89
N ASN A 66 -12.43 -3.34 -4.76
CA ASN A 66 -13.64 -3.39 -3.94
C ASN A 66 -14.59 -4.50 -4.41
N ASP A 67 -14.71 -4.67 -5.72
CA ASP A 67 -15.57 -5.67 -6.37
C ASP A 67 -15.12 -7.12 -6.13
N LYS A 68 -13.85 -7.32 -5.74
CA LYS A 68 -13.29 -8.65 -5.41
C LYS A 68 -13.55 -9.08 -3.96
N ASN A 69 -14.02 -8.18 -3.11
CA ASN A 69 -14.27 -8.51 -1.71
C ASN A 69 -15.59 -9.25 -1.53
N TYR A 70 -15.68 -10.14 -0.53
CA TYR A 70 -16.91 -10.90 -0.24
C TYR A 70 -18.15 -9.99 -0.06
N GLN A 71 -17.94 -8.79 0.49
CA GLN A 71 -18.96 -7.75 0.65
C GLN A 71 -18.34 -6.40 0.30
N PRO A 72 -18.57 -5.86 -0.91
CA PRO A 72 -18.02 -4.58 -1.31
C PRO A 72 -18.42 -3.45 -0.34
N LEU A 73 -17.48 -2.54 -0.09
CA LEU A 73 -17.77 -1.31 0.65
C LEU A 73 -18.68 -0.41 -0.19
N LYS A 74 -19.54 0.37 0.50
CA LYS A 74 -20.35 1.39 -0.17
C LYS A 74 -19.44 2.38 -0.91
N LYS A 75 -19.72 2.65 -2.18
CA LYS A 75 -18.94 3.58 -3.02
C LYS A 75 -18.72 4.95 -2.35
N GLY A 76 -19.76 5.51 -1.72
CA GLY A 76 -19.65 6.80 -1.01
C GLY A 76 -18.63 6.79 0.14
N TYR A 77 -18.45 5.67 0.83
CA TYR A 77 -17.40 5.53 1.85
C TYR A 77 -16.00 5.55 1.22
N ILE A 78 -15.81 4.81 0.13
CA ILE A 78 -14.53 4.78 -0.61
C ILE A 78 -14.15 6.19 -1.09
N LEU A 79 -15.07 6.88 -1.76
CA LEU A 79 -14.82 8.24 -2.29
C LEU A 79 -14.49 9.23 -1.17
N SER A 80 -15.18 9.12 -0.03
CA SER A 80 -14.90 9.95 1.15
C SER A 80 -13.50 9.70 1.71
N GLN A 81 -13.04 8.44 1.75
CA GLN A 81 -11.67 8.10 2.18
C GLN A 81 -10.62 8.63 1.18
N LEU A 82 -10.83 8.42 -0.12
CA LEU A 82 -9.93 8.94 -1.16
C LEU A 82 -9.80 10.47 -1.08
N GLN A 83 -10.93 11.17 -0.94
CA GLN A 83 -10.93 12.63 -0.82
C GLN A 83 -10.22 13.13 0.43
N TRP A 84 -10.34 12.41 1.54
CA TRP A 84 -9.60 12.71 2.75
C TRP A 84 -8.09 12.55 2.51
N TYR A 85 -7.63 11.45 1.90
CA TYR A 85 -6.21 11.25 1.55
C TYR A 85 -5.70 12.22 0.47
N LYS A 86 -6.57 12.78 -0.37
CA LYS A 86 -6.21 13.84 -1.33
C LYS A 86 -5.90 15.16 -0.64
N ARG A 87 -6.65 15.50 0.41
CA ARG A 87 -6.52 16.78 1.14
C ARG A 87 -5.45 16.77 2.23
N ASN A 88 -5.03 15.58 2.67
CA ASN A 88 -4.12 15.43 3.81
C ASN A 88 -2.72 14.97 3.37
N PRO A 89 -1.68 15.28 4.16
CA PRO A 89 -0.32 14.78 3.89
C PRO A 89 -0.28 13.26 3.75
N ASN A 90 0.61 12.78 2.89
CA ASN A 90 0.80 11.35 2.67
C ASN A 90 1.16 10.65 3.99
N ARG A 91 0.47 9.54 4.27
CA ARG A 91 0.73 8.68 5.44
C ARG A 91 1.24 7.33 4.99
N LEU A 92 2.36 6.92 5.58
CA LEU A 92 2.91 5.58 5.35
C LEU A 92 1.91 4.50 5.76
N PRO A 93 1.85 3.36 5.04
CA PRO A 93 1.08 2.23 5.49
C PRO A 93 1.68 1.65 6.79
N PRO A 94 0.90 0.90 7.57
CA PRO A 94 1.39 0.22 8.77
C PRO A 94 2.65 -0.63 8.47
N ASN A 95 3.61 -0.62 9.39
CA ASN A 95 4.78 -1.51 9.33
C ASN A 95 4.33 -2.98 9.37
N PHE A 96 5.11 -3.90 8.79
CA PHE A 96 4.72 -5.31 8.70
C PHE A 96 4.47 -5.97 10.07
N ASN A 97 5.10 -5.48 11.14
CA ASN A 97 4.85 -5.96 12.51
C ASN A 97 3.52 -5.49 13.13
N ASN A 98 2.75 -4.65 12.43
CA ASN A 98 1.46 -4.19 12.91
C ASN A 98 0.43 -5.34 12.89
N PRO A 99 -0.36 -5.54 13.96
CA PRO A 99 -1.36 -6.61 14.04
C PRO A 99 -2.37 -6.65 12.89
N ILE A 100 -2.62 -5.52 12.22
CA ILE A 100 -3.56 -5.41 11.10
C ILE A 100 -3.34 -6.48 10.02
N TYR A 101 -2.09 -6.86 9.73
CA TYR A 101 -1.81 -7.89 8.71
C TYR A 101 -2.23 -9.28 9.17
N LYS A 102 -2.09 -9.58 10.47
CA LYS A 102 -2.55 -10.83 11.08
C LYS A 102 -4.08 -10.87 11.15
N ASP A 103 -4.70 -9.78 11.61
CA ASP A 103 -6.16 -9.66 11.72
C ASP A 103 -6.86 -9.82 10.37
N LEU A 104 -6.22 -9.35 9.29
CA LEU A 104 -6.70 -9.50 7.92
C LEU A 104 -6.40 -10.88 7.31
N GLY A 105 -5.66 -11.74 8.00
CA GLY A 105 -5.26 -13.06 7.50
C GLY A 105 -4.24 -13.02 6.36
N VAL A 106 -3.49 -11.93 6.23
CA VAL A 106 -2.54 -11.70 5.11
C VAL A 106 -1.08 -11.67 5.53
N ASP A 107 -0.76 -11.85 6.81
CA ASP A 107 0.61 -11.87 7.34
C ASP A 107 1.39 -13.10 6.87
N LYS A 108 1.85 -13.05 5.61
CA LYS A 108 2.63 -14.08 4.94
C LYS A 108 3.92 -13.47 4.35
N PRO A 109 4.86 -13.01 5.20
CA PRO A 109 6.05 -12.33 4.73
C PRO A 109 6.97 -13.27 3.93
N ASP A 110 7.56 -12.74 2.86
CA ASP A 110 8.72 -13.34 2.21
C ASP A 110 10.02 -12.79 2.85
N GLN A 111 11.17 -13.28 2.39
CA GLN A 111 12.47 -12.86 2.92
C GLN A 111 12.69 -11.34 2.83
N LEU A 112 12.23 -10.69 1.75
CA LEU A 112 12.41 -9.26 1.57
C LEU A 112 11.48 -8.45 2.50
N ALA A 113 10.26 -8.91 2.74
CA ALA A 113 9.34 -8.31 3.71
C ALA A 113 9.91 -8.40 5.13
N MET A 114 10.58 -9.51 5.49
CA MET A 114 11.26 -9.66 6.78
C MET A 114 12.45 -8.69 6.95
N GLN A 115 13.07 -8.27 5.85
CA GLN A 115 14.22 -7.35 5.85
C GLN A 115 13.83 -5.87 5.70
N THR A 116 12.55 -5.56 5.53
CA THR A 116 12.07 -4.20 5.28
C THR A 116 11.03 -3.80 6.30
N LYS A 117 10.95 -2.51 6.61
CA LYS A 117 10.11 -2.02 7.71
C LYS A 117 8.61 -2.04 7.37
N ASN A 118 8.26 -1.66 6.15
CA ASN A 118 6.87 -1.47 5.71
C ASN A 118 6.73 -1.77 4.21
N PRO A 119 5.49 -1.87 3.70
CA PRO A 119 5.22 -2.16 2.29
C PRO A 119 5.90 -1.22 1.29
N VAL A 120 6.06 0.07 1.62
CA VAL A 120 6.68 1.06 0.73
C VAL A 120 8.18 0.78 0.61
N SER A 121 8.85 0.57 1.75
CA SER A 121 10.28 0.20 1.77
C SER A 121 10.55 -1.10 1.01
N TYR A 122 9.66 -2.08 1.10
CA TYR A 122 9.70 -3.29 0.29
C TYR A 122 9.67 -2.97 -1.20
N ALA A 123 8.64 -2.23 -1.63
CA ALA A 123 8.41 -1.96 -3.04
C ALA A 123 9.56 -1.15 -3.66
N VAL A 124 10.06 -0.15 -2.95
CA VAL A 124 11.23 0.64 -3.38
C VAL A 124 12.48 -0.22 -3.48
N LYS A 125 12.77 -1.06 -2.47
CA LYS A 125 13.95 -1.95 -2.52
C LYS A 125 13.83 -2.95 -3.67
N LYS A 126 12.65 -3.54 -3.87
CA LYS A 126 12.40 -4.50 -4.96
C LYS A 126 12.48 -3.84 -6.35
N TYR A 127 12.02 -2.59 -6.48
CA TYR A 127 12.13 -1.81 -7.71
C TYR A 127 13.60 -1.66 -8.15
N PHE A 128 14.49 -1.25 -7.25
CA PHE A 128 15.93 -1.14 -7.57
C PHE A 128 16.60 -2.50 -7.79
N MET A 129 16.19 -3.55 -7.05
CA MET A 129 16.69 -4.92 -7.28
C MET A 129 16.35 -5.44 -8.69
N MET A 130 15.28 -4.93 -9.31
CA MET A 130 14.87 -5.28 -10.67
C MET A 130 15.59 -4.44 -11.75
N GLY A 131 16.58 -3.62 -11.38
CA GLY A 131 17.38 -2.83 -12.32
C GLY A 131 16.65 -1.59 -12.87
N LYS A 132 15.69 -1.05 -12.12
CA LYS A 132 14.97 0.19 -12.46
C LYS A 132 15.31 1.35 -11.53
#